data_AF-A0A535EZT8-F1
#
_entry.id   AF-A0A535EZT8-F1
#
_cell.length_a   1.000
_cell.length_b   1.000
_cell.length_c   1.000
_cell.angle_alpha   90.00
_cell.angle_beta   90.00
_cell.angle_gamma   90.00
#
_symmetry.space_group_name_H-M   'P 1'
#
loop_
_entity.id
_entity.type
_entity.pdbx_description
1 polymer ?
#
loop_
_entity_poly.entity_id
_entity_poly.type
_entity_poly.pdbx_seq_one_letter_code
_entity_poly.pdbx_strand_id
1 'polypeptide(L)'
;MIDDHSISHLMQYPLDPQSIFARTEIAKASPGHIFTSPTANSDGSQIYWAEEWRTDDNNLHSNIWTQQVFDNPHPTIKHLAQQTITEKDLFLQDGMSFRPVVVDETLFLLSTAGSMNVTQVTPGTTPKVTSTTTPVPIVTPDTSASTVPWADTNFYTQQLDSKVRGTLLMFPLGVAPDASPTPLSSVGSASALQAGTDFVFWQNDDNTYGMYDAAAKTNINVGDILTGAQFLAVNGNTAAWTVNNAQDTTTATTSTTGAGQFATLMAFNW
;
A
#
# COMPACT_ATOMS: atom_id res chain seq x y z
N MET A 1 -11.46 3.98 -8.67
CA MET A 1 -12.31 5.02 -9.29
C MET A 1 -13.61 5.08 -8.52
N ILE A 2 -14.11 6.26 -8.16
CA ILE A 2 -15.40 6.40 -7.48
C ILE A 2 -16.43 6.83 -8.53
N ASP A 3 -17.57 6.14 -8.60
CA ASP A 3 -18.66 6.47 -9.52
C ASP A 3 -19.56 7.60 -9.01
N ASP A 4 -20.56 7.98 -9.79
CA ASP A 4 -21.56 8.99 -9.46
C ASP A 4 -22.48 8.61 -8.27
N HIS A 5 -22.46 7.34 -7.87
CA HIS A 5 -23.17 6.80 -6.71
C HIS A 5 -22.26 6.67 -5.48
N SER A 6 -21.05 7.25 -5.52
CA SER A 6 -20.04 7.16 -4.46
C SER A 6 -19.57 5.73 -4.17
N ILE A 7 -19.61 4.85 -5.17
CA ILE A 7 -19.11 3.48 -5.07
C ILE A 7 -17.70 3.42 -5.65
N SER A 8 -16.78 2.78 -4.93
CA SER A 8 -15.41 2.57 -5.41
C SER A 8 -15.28 1.31 -6.26
N HIS A 9 -14.54 1.44 -7.36
CA HIS A 9 -14.27 0.40 -8.35
C HIS A 9 -12.76 0.25 -8.54
N LEU A 10 -12.28 -0.99 -8.52
CA LEU A 10 -10.92 -1.36 -8.92
C LEU A 10 -10.96 -1.84 -10.36
N MET A 11 -10.23 -1.14 -11.23
CA MET A 11 -10.25 -1.37 -12.68
C MET A 11 -8.86 -1.76 -13.16
N GLN A 12 -8.79 -2.73 -14.06
CA GLN A 12 -7.60 -3.09 -14.82
C GLN A 12 -7.69 -2.48 -16.22
N TYR A 13 -6.61 -1.83 -16.65
CA TYR A 13 -6.49 -1.27 -17.99
C TYR A 13 -5.35 -1.98 -18.72
N PRO A 14 -5.59 -2.55 -19.90
CA PRO A 14 -4.50 -3.03 -20.75
C PRO A 14 -3.69 -1.83 -21.24
N LEU A 15 -2.38 -1.89 -21.05
CA LEU A 15 -1.44 -0.88 -21.56
C LEU A 15 -0.80 -1.28 -22.90
N ASP A 16 -1.18 -2.45 -23.46
CA ASP A 16 -0.71 -2.89 -24.77
C ASP A 16 -1.27 -1.96 -25.86
N PRO A 17 -0.39 -1.27 -26.62
CA PRO A 17 -0.79 -0.38 -27.72
C PRO A 17 -1.60 -1.08 -28.83
N GLN A 18 -1.50 -2.42 -28.93
CA GLN A 18 -2.21 -3.24 -29.92
C GLN A 18 -3.50 -3.86 -29.38
N SER A 19 -3.75 -3.76 -28.06
CA SER A 19 -4.99 -4.26 -27.46
C SER A 19 -6.13 -3.27 -27.70
N ILE A 20 -7.33 -3.81 -27.91
CA ILE A 20 -8.55 -3.02 -27.75
C ILE A 20 -8.55 -2.52 -26.30
N PHE A 21 -8.75 -1.22 -26.09
CA PHE A 21 -8.90 -0.60 -24.75
C PHE A 21 -10.18 -1.11 -24.06
N ALA A 22 -10.17 -2.38 -23.65
CA ALA A 22 -11.21 -3.01 -22.88
C ALA A 22 -10.77 -3.02 -21.41
N ARG A 23 -11.38 -2.14 -20.61
CA ARG A 23 -11.17 -2.13 -19.16
C ARG A 23 -11.91 -3.32 -18.53
N THR A 24 -11.31 -3.93 -17.52
CA THR A 24 -11.92 -5.01 -16.74
C THR A 24 -12.12 -4.53 -15.31
N GLU A 25 -13.30 -4.74 -14.73
CA GLU A 25 -13.54 -4.48 -13.31
C GLU A 25 -13.07 -5.68 -12.48
N ILE A 26 -12.12 -5.46 -11.58
CA ILE A 26 -11.60 -6.45 -10.62
C ILE A 26 -12.48 -6.49 -9.36
N ALA A 27 -12.94 -5.33 -8.92
CA ALA A 27 -13.71 -5.21 -7.69
C ALA A 27 -14.66 -4.02 -7.69
N LYS A 28 -15.78 -4.19 -6.99
CA LYS A 28 -16.72 -3.13 -6.62
C LYS A 28 -16.92 -3.13 -5.10
N ALA A 29 -16.78 -1.97 -4.48
CA ALA A 29 -16.88 -1.79 -3.03
C ALA A 29 -18.35 -1.69 -2.59
N SER A 30 -18.58 -1.90 -1.29
CA SER A 30 -19.85 -1.52 -0.68
C SER A 30 -19.96 0.02 -0.58
N PRO A 31 -21.17 0.60 -0.53
CA PRO A 31 -21.33 2.04 -0.30
C PRO A 31 -20.59 2.50 0.97
N GLY A 32 -19.86 3.60 0.89
CA GLY A 32 -19.05 4.13 2.00
C GLY A 32 -17.67 3.49 2.18
N HIS A 33 -17.36 2.46 1.39
CA HIS A 33 -16.04 1.82 1.35
C HIS A 33 -15.27 2.29 0.11
N ILE A 34 -13.94 2.34 0.21
CA ILE A 34 -13.06 2.70 -0.89
C ILE A 34 -11.94 1.66 -1.07
N PHE A 35 -11.60 1.34 -2.32
CA PHE A 35 -10.37 0.59 -2.59
C PHE A 35 -9.17 1.51 -2.72
N THR A 36 -8.07 1.14 -2.08
CA THR A 36 -6.80 1.87 -2.07
C THR A 36 -5.62 0.91 -2.28
N SER A 37 -4.47 1.49 -2.60
CA SER A 37 -3.17 0.79 -2.61
C SER A 37 -3.17 -0.55 -3.38
N PRO A 38 -3.66 -0.61 -4.64
CA PRO A 38 -3.53 -1.83 -5.42
C PRO A 38 -2.05 -2.12 -5.70
N THR A 39 -1.65 -3.37 -5.50
CA THR A 39 -0.30 -3.87 -5.74
C THR A 39 -0.38 -5.28 -6.33
N ALA A 40 0.66 -5.74 -7.00
CA ALA A 40 0.68 -7.05 -7.62
C ALA A 40 2.08 -7.64 -7.58
N ASN A 41 2.18 -8.96 -7.71
CA ASN A 41 3.44 -9.63 -8.00
C ASN A 41 3.90 -9.31 -9.44
N SER A 42 5.14 -9.71 -9.75
CA SER A 42 5.82 -9.30 -10.99
C SER A 42 5.13 -9.75 -12.29
N ASP A 43 4.44 -10.89 -12.26
CA ASP A 43 3.68 -11.43 -13.39
C ASP A 43 2.20 -11.01 -13.41
N GLY A 44 1.74 -10.30 -12.39
CA GLY A 44 0.36 -9.84 -12.25
C GLY A 44 -0.65 -10.97 -12.01
N SER A 45 -0.21 -12.20 -11.74
CA SER A 45 -1.08 -13.33 -11.42
C SER A 45 -1.73 -13.18 -10.04
N GLN A 46 -1.12 -12.40 -9.15
CA GLN A 46 -1.64 -12.11 -7.82
C GLN A 46 -1.72 -10.60 -7.62
N ILE A 47 -2.92 -10.12 -7.30
CA ILE A 47 -3.18 -8.70 -7.03
C ILE A 47 -3.70 -8.60 -5.60
N TYR A 48 -3.24 -7.59 -4.86
CA TYR A 48 -3.69 -7.25 -3.52
C TYR A 48 -4.15 -5.80 -3.49
N TRP A 49 -5.13 -5.49 -2.64
CA TRP A 49 -5.57 -4.12 -2.41
C TRP A 49 -6.20 -3.99 -1.02
N ALA A 50 -6.22 -2.76 -0.51
CA ALA A 50 -6.94 -2.44 0.71
C ALA A 50 -8.37 -2.00 0.37
N GLU A 51 -9.32 -2.41 1.20
CA GLU A 51 -10.68 -1.84 1.26
C GLU A 51 -10.81 -1.07 2.57
N GLU A 52 -10.94 0.25 2.50
CA GLU A 52 -10.98 1.14 3.64
C GLU A 52 -12.37 1.76 3.85
N TRP A 53 -12.78 1.92 5.10
CA TRP A 53 -14.05 2.58 5.46
C TRP A 53 -13.95 3.23 6.82
N ARG A 54 -14.80 4.23 7.07
CA ARG A 54 -14.97 4.82 8.41
C ARG A 54 -16.24 4.31 9.06
N THR A 55 -16.15 4.03 10.34
CA THR A 55 -17.28 3.68 11.21
C THR A 55 -17.74 4.89 12.03
N ASP A 56 -18.86 4.74 12.74
CA ASP A 56 -19.47 5.82 13.54
C ASP A 56 -18.59 6.33 14.69
N ASP A 57 -17.60 5.53 15.11
CA ASP A 57 -16.57 5.90 16.07
C ASP A 57 -15.47 6.80 15.46
N ASN A 58 -15.61 7.17 14.19
CA ASN A 58 -14.69 7.99 13.39
C ASN A 58 -13.30 7.37 13.21
N ASN A 59 -13.16 6.08 13.47
CA ASN A 59 -11.94 5.35 13.18
C ASN A 59 -11.95 4.86 11.73
N LEU A 60 -10.74 4.82 11.16
CA LEU A 60 -10.52 4.25 9.84
C LEU A 60 -10.23 2.76 10.00
N HIS A 61 -10.99 1.94 9.29
CA HIS A 61 -10.81 0.50 9.22
C HIS A 61 -10.35 0.09 7.83
N SER A 62 -9.67 -1.05 7.75
CA SER A 62 -9.23 -1.61 6.48
C SER A 62 -9.12 -3.13 6.50
N ASN A 63 -9.50 -3.76 5.39
CA ASN A 63 -9.24 -5.16 5.11
C ASN A 63 -8.32 -5.29 3.89
N ILE A 64 -7.61 -6.42 3.79
CA ILE A 64 -6.81 -6.73 2.60
C ILE A 64 -7.53 -7.80 1.78
N TRP A 65 -7.69 -7.53 0.50
CA TRP A 65 -8.24 -8.47 -0.48
C TRP A 65 -7.15 -8.98 -1.41
N THR A 66 -7.40 -10.13 -2.03
CA THR A 66 -6.55 -10.67 -3.09
C THR A 66 -7.37 -11.17 -4.27
N GLN A 67 -6.79 -11.10 -5.47
CA GLN A 67 -7.21 -11.85 -6.64
C GLN A 67 -6.03 -12.70 -7.11
N GLN A 68 -6.27 -13.98 -7.38
CA GLN A 68 -5.26 -14.92 -7.85
C GLN A 68 -5.71 -15.55 -9.17
N VAL A 69 -4.77 -15.68 -10.10
CA VAL A 69 -4.96 -16.36 -11.39
C VAL A 69 -4.07 -17.58 -11.43
N PHE A 70 -4.66 -18.76 -11.63
CA PHE A 70 -3.93 -20.02 -11.72
C PHE A 70 -4.35 -20.83 -12.93
N ASP A 71 -3.46 -21.73 -13.37
CA ASP A 71 -3.77 -22.68 -14.42
C ASP A 71 -4.89 -23.62 -13.99
N ASN A 72 -5.86 -23.84 -14.87
CA ASN A 72 -6.93 -24.80 -14.63
C ASN A 72 -6.32 -26.20 -14.50
N PRO A 73 -6.44 -26.88 -13.35
CA PRO A 73 -5.87 -28.22 -13.14
C PRO A 73 -6.55 -29.29 -14.01
N HIS A 74 -7.71 -28.98 -14.59
CA HIS A 74 -8.49 -29.88 -15.45
C HIS A 74 -8.89 -29.19 -16.77
N PRO A 75 -7.92 -28.94 -17.68
CA PRO A 75 -8.23 -28.33 -18.96
C PRO A 75 -9.17 -29.25 -19.75
N THR A 76 -10.28 -28.71 -20.24
CA THR A 76 -11.21 -29.53 -21.01
C THR A 76 -10.62 -29.80 -22.40
N ILE A 77 -10.55 -31.07 -22.81
CA ILE A 77 -9.94 -31.54 -24.08
C ILE A 77 -10.43 -30.76 -25.33
N LYS A 78 -11.61 -30.14 -25.26
CA LYS A 78 -12.21 -29.37 -26.37
C LYS A 78 -11.56 -28.01 -26.63
N HIS A 79 -10.79 -27.45 -25.71
CA HIS A 79 -10.11 -26.17 -25.88
C HIS A 79 -8.64 -26.30 -25.44
N LEU A 80 -7.74 -26.47 -26.41
CA LEU A 80 -6.29 -26.56 -26.21
C LEU A 80 -5.63 -25.22 -25.79
N ALA A 81 -6.41 -24.14 -25.68
CA ALA A 81 -5.92 -22.91 -25.07
C ALA A 81 -5.79 -23.12 -23.56
N GLN A 82 -4.68 -22.68 -22.98
CA GLN A 82 -4.46 -22.67 -21.53
C GLN A 82 -5.66 -21.98 -20.86
N GLN A 83 -6.42 -22.75 -20.09
CA GLN A 83 -7.55 -22.23 -19.33
C GLN A 83 -7.02 -21.78 -17.98
N THR A 84 -7.28 -20.53 -17.60
CA THR A 84 -6.97 -20.02 -16.26
C THR A 84 -8.25 -19.91 -15.44
N ILE A 85 -8.10 -19.99 -14.12
CA ILE A 85 -9.15 -19.71 -13.15
C ILE A 85 -8.74 -18.46 -12.39
N THR A 86 -9.70 -17.57 -12.15
CA THR A 86 -9.52 -16.37 -11.32
C THR A 86 -10.32 -16.54 -10.04
N GLU A 87 -9.63 -16.54 -8.90
CA GLU A 87 -10.23 -16.52 -7.56
C GLU A 87 -10.02 -15.15 -6.91
N LYS A 88 -10.99 -14.76 -6.09
CA LYS A 88 -10.97 -13.49 -5.37
C LYS A 88 -11.48 -13.73 -3.97
N ASP A 89 -10.62 -13.42 -3.01
CA ASP A 89 -10.86 -13.72 -1.60
C ASP A 89 -10.38 -12.58 -0.71
N LEU A 90 -10.93 -12.57 0.49
CA LEU A 90 -10.47 -11.71 1.55
C LEU A 90 -9.16 -12.31 2.09
N PHE A 91 -8.05 -11.58 1.95
CA PHE A 91 -6.76 -12.03 2.44
C PHE A 91 -6.68 -11.84 3.97
N LEU A 92 -7.06 -10.66 4.45
CA LEU A 92 -7.18 -10.31 5.88
C LEU A 92 -8.51 -9.63 6.18
N GLN A 93 -9.25 -10.17 7.14
CA GLN A 93 -10.51 -9.63 7.66
C GLN A 93 -10.33 -9.11 9.09
N ASP A 94 -9.39 -8.19 9.29
CA ASP A 94 -9.04 -7.71 10.62
C ASP A 94 -9.51 -6.27 10.90
N GLY A 95 -9.95 -5.52 9.89
CA GLY A 95 -10.29 -4.10 10.05
C GLY A 95 -9.10 -3.22 10.46
N MET A 96 -7.87 -3.73 10.43
CA MET A 96 -6.67 -3.12 11.01
C MET A 96 -5.43 -3.19 10.09
N SER A 97 -5.55 -3.80 8.91
CA SER A 97 -4.44 -3.95 7.95
C SER A 97 -4.57 -3.01 6.75
N PHE A 98 -3.52 -2.23 6.49
CA PHE A 98 -3.48 -1.12 5.55
C PHE A 98 -2.28 -1.20 4.60
N ARG A 99 -2.34 -0.49 3.47
CA ARG A 99 -1.21 -0.29 2.54
C ARG A 99 -0.48 -1.57 2.14
N PRO A 100 -1.15 -2.53 1.48
CA PRO A 100 -0.44 -3.67 0.92
C PRO A 100 0.53 -3.19 -0.16
N VAL A 101 1.77 -3.66 -0.10
CA VAL A 101 2.77 -3.52 -1.17
C VAL A 101 3.47 -4.85 -1.38
N VAL A 102 3.62 -5.28 -2.63
CA VAL A 102 4.34 -6.51 -2.98
C VAL A 102 5.72 -6.16 -3.52
N VAL A 103 6.75 -6.80 -2.96
CA VAL A 103 8.15 -6.69 -3.38
C VAL A 103 8.80 -8.06 -3.24
N ASP A 104 9.49 -8.54 -4.27
CA ASP A 104 10.20 -9.83 -4.31
C ASP A 104 9.41 -10.99 -3.67
N GLU A 105 8.21 -11.27 -4.23
CA GLU A 105 7.31 -12.33 -3.74
C GLU A 105 6.99 -12.25 -2.24
N THR A 106 7.03 -11.06 -1.66
CA THR A 106 6.65 -10.80 -0.27
C THR A 106 5.64 -9.66 -0.23
N LEU A 107 4.51 -9.88 0.41
CA LEU A 107 3.52 -8.86 0.72
C LEU A 107 3.88 -8.19 2.04
N PHE A 108 4.03 -6.87 2.01
CA PHE A 108 4.22 -6.02 3.17
C PHE A 108 2.96 -5.20 3.41
N LEU A 109 2.62 -4.96 4.68
CA LEU A 109 1.47 -4.11 5.05
C LEU A 109 1.66 -3.50 6.44
N LEU A 110 0.88 -2.47 6.74
CA LEU A 110 0.82 -1.85 8.06
C LEU A 110 -0.34 -2.42 8.87
N SER A 111 -0.10 -2.80 10.13
CA SER A 111 -1.13 -3.26 11.05
C SER A 111 -1.26 -2.37 12.30
N THR A 112 -2.46 -1.88 12.58
CA THR A 112 -2.76 -1.08 13.78
C THR A 112 -3.07 -1.94 15.02
N ALA A 113 -3.10 -3.26 14.89
CA ALA A 113 -3.50 -4.21 15.93
C ALA A 113 -2.55 -4.33 17.13
N GLY A 114 -1.37 -3.68 17.08
CA GLY A 114 -0.34 -3.71 18.14
C GLY A 114 0.26 -5.09 18.44
N SER A 115 -0.22 -6.19 17.84
CA SER A 115 0.24 -7.56 18.11
C SER A 115 -0.19 -8.57 17.02
N MET A 116 0.57 -9.67 16.92
CA MET A 116 0.59 -10.68 15.84
C MET A 116 -0.68 -11.52 15.62
N ASN A 117 -1.83 -11.16 16.20
CA ASN A 117 -3.08 -11.91 16.03
C ASN A 117 -3.79 -11.50 14.73
N VAL A 118 -3.08 -11.61 13.62
CA VAL A 118 -3.62 -11.41 12.28
C VAL A 118 -3.89 -12.79 11.69
N THR A 119 -5.15 -13.20 11.75
CA THR A 119 -5.57 -14.49 11.18
C THR A 119 -5.74 -14.32 9.67
N GLN A 120 -4.86 -14.95 8.89
CA GLN A 120 -5.07 -15.10 7.46
C GLN A 120 -6.32 -15.95 7.23
N VAL A 121 -7.20 -15.51 6.33
CA VAL A 121 -8.31 -16.36 5.89
C VAL A 121 -7.71 -17.42 4.96
N THR A 122 -7.92 -18.70 5.27
CA THR A 122 -7.46 -19.79 4.41
C THR A 122 -8.08 -19.63 3.02
N PRO A 123 -7.28 -19.47 1.94
CA PRO A 123 -7.77 -19.53 0.57
C PRO A 123 -8.41 -20.90 0.34
N GLY A 124 -9.73 -20.91 0.26
CA GLY A 124 -10.51 -22.14 0.17
C GLY A 124 -10.68 -22.53 -1.28
N THR A 125 -10.11 -23.67 -1.66
CA THR A 125 -10.46 -24.38 -2.89
C THR A 125 -11.99 -24.46 -3.04
N THR A 126 -12.52 -23.97 -4.16
CA THR A 126 -13.93 -23.96 -4.61
C THR A 126 -14.70 -22.68 -4.22
N PRO A 127 -15.28 -21.95 -5.21
CA PRO A 127 -15.75 -20.58 -5.01
C PRO A 127 -16.99 -20.52 -4.14
N LYS A 128 -16.96 -19.64 -3.14
CA LYS A 128 -18.18 -19.01 -2.64
C LYS A 128 -18.06 -17.51 -2.89
N VAL A 129 -18.56 -17.10 -4.05
CA VAL A 129 -18.99 -15.72 -4.30
C VAL A 129 -20.04 -15.40 -3.24
N THR A 130 -19.64 -14.75 -2.16
CA THR A 130 -20.54 -13.99 -1.31
C THR A 130 -19.77 -12.82 -0.75
N SER A 131 -19.75 -11.72 -1.51
CA SER A 131 -19.52 -10.38 -0.96
C SER A 131 -20.67 -10.01 -0.03
N THR A 132 -20.75 -10.63 1.14
CA THR A 132 -21.55 -10.17 2.28
C THR A 132 -21.08 -10.92 3.52
N THR A 133 -20.03 -10.45 4.17
CA THR A 133 -19.91 -10.68 5.61
C THR A 133 -19.70 -9.33 6.26
N THR A 134 -20.72 -8.92 7.00
CA THR A 134 -20.68 -7.84 7.98
C THR A 134 -19.35 -7.86 8.74
N PRO A 135 -18.65 -6.73 8.89
CA PRO A 135 -17.38 -6.67 9.59
C PRO A 135 -17.53 -7.26 10.99
N VAL A 136 -16.67 -8.22 11.33
CA VAL A 136 -16.50 -8.67 12.71
C VAL A 136 -16.01 -7.46 13.50
N PRO A 137 -16.60 -7.14 14.67
CA PRO A 137 -16.19 -5.98 15.45
C PRO A 137 -14.79 -6.25 15.99
N ILE A 138 -13.81 -5.55 15.44
CA ILE A 138 -12.41 -5.68 15.81
C ILE A 138 -11.94 -4.36 16.40
N VAL A 139 -11.11 -4.49 17.42
CA VAL A 139 -10.50 -3.46 18.27
C VAL A 139 -10.32 -2.14 17.54
N THR A 140 -10.73 -1.04 18.17
CA THR A 140 -10.56 0.32 17.66
C THR A 140 -9.12 0.57 17.18
N PRO A 141 -8.92 0.87 15.88
CA PRO A 141 -7.62 1.22 15.33
C PRO A 141 -7.04 2.45 16.04
N ASP A 142 -5.79 2.37 16.51
CA ASP A 142 -5.10 3.56 17.01
C ASP A 142 -4.62 4.43 15.84
N THR A 143 -5.39 5.47 15.54
CA THR A 143 -5.07 6.48 14.52
C THR A 143 -4.61 7.80 15.13
N SER A 144 -4.32 7.83 16.43
CA SER A 144 -4.22 9.07 17.23
C SER A 144 -2.84 9.76 17.24
N ALA A 145 -1.87 9.26 16.48
CA ALA A 145 -0.53 9.87 16.42
C ALA A 145 -0.51 11.19 15.62
N SER A 146 0.01 12.25 16.24
CA SER A 146 0.32 13.53 15.58
C SER A 146 1.36 13.31 14.48
N THR A 147 1.13 13.83 13.27
CA THR A 147 1.99 13.60 12.09
C THR A 147 2.61 14.89 11.57
N VAL A 148 3.91 14.82 11.26
CA VAL A 148 4.47 15.56 10.12
C VAL A 148 4.08 14.74 8.88
N PRO A 149 3.28 15.29 7.94
CA PRO A 149 2.95 14.58 6.70
C PRO A 149 4.23 14.26 5.92
N TRP A 150 4.37 13.02 5.43
CA TRP A 150 5.47 12.65 4.51
C TRP A 150 5.38 13.38 3.16
N ALA A 151 4.19 13.89 2.83
CA ALA A 151 3.95 14.72 1.66
C ALA A 151 3.17 15.96 2.06
N ASP A 152 3.67 17.12 1.64
CA ASP A 152 2.92 18.37 1.69
C ASP A 152 1.63 18.23 0.86
N THR A 153 0.49 18.52 1.51
CA THR A 153 -0.85 18.44 0.95
C THR A 153 -1.09 19.42 -0.20
N ASN A 154 -0.22 20.41 -0.36
CA ASN A 154 -0.23 21.32 -1.50
C ASN A 154 0.18 20.61 -2.82
N PHE A 155 0.89 19.49 -2.75
CA PHE A 155 1.34 18.73 -3.92
C PHE A 155 0.57 17.43 -4.14
N TYR A 156 0.15 16.74 -3.07
CA TYR A 156 -0.61 15.51 -3.16
C TYR A 156 -1.87 15.58 -2.31
N THR A 157 -2.99 15.13 -2.88
CA THR A 157 -4.17 14.83 -2.07
C THR A 157 -3.81 13.72 -1.10
N GLN A 158 -4.00 13.95 0.20
CA GLN A 158 -3.78 12.92 1.21
C GLN A 158 -4.69 11.72 0.93
N GLN A 159 -4.07 10.54 0.85
CA GLN A 159 -4.80 9.29 0.92
C GLN A 159 -5.49 9.18 2.29
N LEU A 160 -6.60 8.43 2.33
CA LEU A 160 -7.44 8.32 3.51
C LEU A 160 -6.66 7.76 4.72
N ASP A 161 -5.76 6.83 4.45
CA ASP A 161 -4.85 6.17 5.39
C ASP A 161 -3.50 6.89 5.58
N SER A 162 -3.34 8.13 5.10
CA SER A 162 -2.06 8.86 5.17
C SER A 162 -1.53 9.11 6.59
N LYS A 163 -2.41 9.00 7.59
CA LYS A 163 -2.10 9.13 9.02
C LYS A 163 -2.02 7.80 9.75
N VAL A 164 -2.28 6.68 9.07
CA VAL A 164 -2.18 5.35 9.67
C VAL A 164 -0.73 5.07 9.99
N ARG A 165 -0.49 4.68 11.24
CA ARG A 165 0.78 4.14 11.70
C ARG A 165 0.54 2.75 12.25
N GLY A 166 1.47 1.84 12.06
CA GLY A 166 1.31 0.47 12.54
C GLY A 166 2.61 -0.32 12.53
N THR A 167 2.50 -1.56 12.96
CA THR A 167 3.59 -2.53 12.81
C THR A 167 3.69 -2.94 11.34
N LEU A 168 4.89 -2.91 10.77
CA LEU A 168 5.15 -3.45 9.44
C LEU A 168 5.16 -4.98 9.50
N LEU A 169 4.23 -5.62 8.79
CA LEU A 169 4.11 -7.07 8.70
C LEU A 169 4.56 -7.57 7.33
N MET A 170 5.18 -8.74 7.31
CA MET A 170 5.64 -9.44 6.12
C MET A 170 4.92 -10.77 5.95
N PHE A 171 4.38 -11.01 4.76
CA PHE A 171 3.74 -12.24 4.33
C PHE A 171 4.50 -12.78 3.11
N PRO A 172 5.24 -13.89 3.24
CA PRO A 172 5.85 -14.52 2.08
C PRO A 172 4.76 -15.06 1.15
N LEU A 173 4.83 -14.72 -0.14
CA LEU A 173 3.93 -15.21 -1.18
C LEU A 173 4.46 -16.54 -1.73
N GLY A 174 3.57 -17.41 -2.20
CA GLY A 174 3.93 -18.71 -2.77
C GLY A 174 4.29 -19.82 -1.78
N VAL A 175 4.30 -19.55 -0.47
CA VAL A 175 4.28 -20.57 0.59
C VAL A 175 2.86 -20.90 1.02
N ALA A 176 2.67 -22.06 1.66
CA ALA A 176 1.36 -22.52 2.12
C ALA A 176 0.62 -21.41 2.90
N PRO A 177 -0.72 -21.29 2.74
CA PRO A 177 -1.53 -20.18 3.23
C PRO A 177 -1.62 -20.02 4.76
N ASP A 178 -0.87 -20.83 5.52
CA ASP A 178 -0.82 -20.82 6.98
C ASP A 178 0.46 -20.16 7.52
N ALA A 179 1.25 -19.50 6.67
CA ALA A 179 2.44 -18.77 7.12
C ALA A 179 2.02 -17.56 7.97
N SER A 180 2.30 -17.63 9.28
CA SER A 180 2.08 -16.50 10.18
C SER A 180 2.90 -15.29 9.72
N PRO A 181 2.35 -14.07 9.76
CA PRO A 181 3.11 -12.89 9.40
C PRO A 181 4.34 -12.73 10.30
N THR A 182 5.44 -12.30 9.69
CA THR A 182 6.63 -11.90 10.45
C THR A 182 6.59 -10.39 10.64
N PRO A 183 6.53 -9.88 11.88
CA PRO A 183 6.72 -8.46 12.11
C PRO A 183 8.17 -8.10 11.79
N LEU A 184 8.39 -6.97 11.12
CA LEU A 184 9.73 -6.41 11.00
C LEU A 184 10.10 -5.74 12.33
N SER A 185 10.50 -6.58 13.31
CA SER A 185 10.51 -6.30 14.76
C SER A 185 11.48 -5.22 15.24
N SER A 186 12.38 -4.73 14.38
CA SER A 186 13.27 -3.60 14.69
C SER A 186 12.62 -2.24 14.46
N VAL A 187 11.41 -2.22 13.90
CA VAL A 187 10.68 -1.01 13.53
C VAL A 187 9.70 -0.69 14.66
N GLY A 188 9.70 0.56 15.12
CA GLY A 188 8.61 1.10 15.94
C GLY A 188 7.30 1.16 15.15
N SER A 189 6.49 2.19 15.34
CA SER A 189 5.38 2.39 14.40
C SER A 189 5.91 2.91 13.06
N ALA A 190 5.52 2.24 11.99
CA ALA A 190 5.83 2.59 10.61
C ALA A 190 4.64 3.31 9.98
N SER A 191 4.93 4.21 9.06
CA SER A 191 3.93 4.91 8.25
C SER A 191 4.47 5.16 6.84
N ALA A 192 3.60 5.66 5.95
CA ALA A 192 3.99 6.06 4.59
C ALA A 192 4.73 4.95 3.81
N LEU A 193 4.28 3.68 3.96
CA LEU A 193 4.88 2.53 3.29
C LEU A 193 4.88 2.72 1.76
N GLN A 194 6.05 2.55 1.15
CA GLN A 194 6.31 2.62 -0.29
C GLN A 194 7.18 1.42 -0.71
N ALA A 195 7.08 1.03 -1.98
CA ALA A 195 7.83 -0.06 -2.56
C ALA A 195 8.74 0.42 -3.69
N GLY A 196 9.98 -0.06 -3.68
CA GLY A 196 10.90 -0.03 -4.81
C GLY A 196 10.83 -1.33 -5.63
N THR A 197 11.88 -1.61 -6.43
CA THR A 197 11.95 -2.90 -7.15
C THR A 197 12.26 -4.05 -6.21
N ASP A 198 13.25 -3.87 -5.35
CA ASP A 198 13.79 -4.93 -4.48
C ASP A 198 13.68 -4.60 -2.97
N PHE A 199 13.11 -3.44 -2.63
CA PHE A 199 13.03 -2.97 -1.25
C PHE A 199 11.67 -2.37 -0.91
N VAL A 200 11.36 -2.38 0.38
CA VAL A 200 10.29 -1.54 0.96
C VAL A 200 10.90 -0.42 1.79
N PHE A 201 10.19 0.70 1.83
CA PHE A 201 10.63 1.94 2.45
C PHE A 201 9.49 2.55 3.27
N TRP A 202 9.79 3.07 4.46
CA TRP A 202 8.79 3.66 5.36
C TRP A 202 9.37 4.77 6.23
N GLN A 203 8.49 5.51 6.89
CA GLN A 203 8.84 6.53 7.89
C GLN A 203 8.55 6.01 9.31
N ASN A 204 9.51 6.16 10.21
CA ASN A 204 9.39 5.82 11.63
C ASN A 204 8.72 6.95 12.44
N ASP A 205 8.44 6.69 13.72
CA ASP A 205 7.84 7.68 14.65
C ASP A 205 8.74 8.85 15.02
N ASP A 206 10.06 8.64 14.97
CA ASP A 206 11.06 9.68 15.22
C ASP A 206 11.39 10.52 13.96
N ASN A 207 10.59 10.38 12.90
CA ASN A 207 10.79 10.97 11.57
C ASN A 207 12.05 10.49 10.83
N THR A 208 12.73 9.46 11.34
CA THR A 208 13.75 8.76 10.54
C THR A 208 13.08 7.87 9.51
N TYR A 209 13.87 7.37 8.57
CA TYR A 209 13.40 6.51 7.51
C TYR A 209 14.02 5.13 7.63
N GLY A 210 13.20 4.11 7.41
CA GLY A 210 13.62 2.72 7.36
C GLY A 210 13.49 2.15 5.96
N MET A 211 14.35 1.19 5.65
CA MET A 211 14.36 0.48 4.39
C MET A 211 14.71 -0.98 4.64
N TYR A 212 14.02 -1.88 3.97
CA TYR A 212 14.27 -3.32 4.01
C TYR A 212 14.45 -3.83 2.59
N ASP A 213 15.61 -4.41 2.32
CA ASP A 213 15.91 -5.11 1.08
C ASP A 213 15.26 -6.50 1.16
N ALA A 214 14.24 -6.71 0.34
CA ALA A 214 13.45 -7.94 0.31
C ALA A 214 14.23 -9.10 -0.31
N ALA A 215 15.08 -8.82 -1.31
CA ALA A 215 15.91 -9.82 -1.98
C ALA A 215 17.04 -10.32 -1.07
N ALA A 216 17.76 -9.41 -0.42
CA ALA A 216 18.82 -9.74 0.53
C ALA A 216 18.28 -10.05 1.94
N LYS A 217 16.99 -9.85 2.18
CA LYS A 217 16.28 -10.07 3.45
C LYS A 217 16.93 -9.34 4.63
N THR A 218 17.35 -8.10 4.42
CA THR A 218 18.10 -7.31 5.41
C THR A 218 17.59 -5.88 5.53
N ASN A 219 17.70 -5.31 6.73
CA ASN A 219 17.49 -3.87 6.93
C ASN A 219 18.66 -3.09 6.32
N ILE A 220 18.34 -1.97 5.66
CA ILE A 220 19.29 -1.03 5.10
C ILE A 220 19.27 0.25 5.94
N ASN A 221 20.46 0.75 6.29
CA ASN A 221 20.59 2.03 6.96
C ASN A 221 20.51 3.16 5.94
N VAL A 222 19.40 3.91 5.97
CA VAL A 222 19.17 5.07 5.10
C VAL A 222 20.06 6.27 5.50
N GLY A 223 20.46 6.35 6.77
CA GLY A 223 21.21 7.49 7.31
C GLY A 223 20.44 8.81 7.21
N ASP A 224 21.17 9.92 7.08
CA ASP A 224 20.61 11.27 7.10
C ASP A 224 20.24 11.82 5.71
N ILE A 225 20.28 10.99 4.66
CA ILE A 225 20.12 11.44 3.27
C ILE A 225 18.75 12.09 3.00
N LEU A 226 17.74 11.71 3.77
CA LEU A 226 16.35 12.20 3.65
C LEU A 226 15.97 13.20 4.75
N THR A 227 16.94 13.65 5.55
CA THR A 227 16.69 14.63 6.62
C THR A 227 16.15 15.93 6.02
N GLY A 228 15.00 16.38 6.51
CA GLY A 228 14.33 17.59 6.03
C GLY A 228 13.51 17.43 4.75
N ALA A 229 13.33 16.21 4.24
CA ALA A 229 12.45 15.94 3.10
C ALA A 229 11.00 16.42 3.36
N GLN A 230 10.42 17.13 2.38
CA GLN A 230 9.05 17.67 2.42
C GLN A 230 8.10 16.91 1.48
N PHE A 231 8.69 16.23 0.51
CA PHE A 231 8.07 15.29 -0.40
C PHE A 231 9.06 14.16 -0.58
N LEU A 232 8.59 12.92 -0.67
CA LEU A 232 9.40 11.76 -0.98
C LEU A 232 8.58 10.74 -1.75
N ALA A 233 9.07 10.34 -2.93
CA ALA A 233 8.49 9.26 -3.70
C ALA A 233 9.56 8.25 -4.12
N VAL A 234 9.19 6.97 -4.05
CA VAL A 234 9.97 5.84 -4.54
C VAL A 234 9.34 5.32 -5.84
N ASN A 235 10.17 5.10 -6.86
CA ASN A 235 9.79 4.42 -8.08
C ASN A 235 10.96 3.58 -8.61
N GLY A 236 10.76 2.28 -8.69
CA GLY A 236 11.82 1.33 -9.01
C GLY A 236 12.94 1.43 -7.97
N ASN A 237 14.19 1.58 -8.42
CA ASN A 237 15.35 1.76 -7.54
C ASN A 237 15.66 3.22 -7.21
N THR A 238 14.77 4.14 -7.57
CA THR A 238 15.02 5.58 -7.41
C THR A 238 14.08 6.18 -6.37
N ALA A 239 14.64 6.96 -5.45
CA ALA A 239 13.90 7.85 -4.58
C ALA A 239 14.13 9.30 -5.03
N ALA A 240 13.06 10.11 -5.08
CA ALA A 240 13.13 11.54 -5.32
C ALA A 240 12.45 12.29 -4.17
N TRP A 241 13.09 13.35 -3.68
CA TRP A 241 12.57 14.14 -2.57
C TRP A 241 12.86 15.62 -2.74
N THR A 242 12.11 16.47 -2.05
CA THR A 242 12.40 17.91 -2.00
C THR A 242 12.84 18.34 -0.63
N VAL A 243 13.76 19.30 -0.58
CA VAL A 243 14.12 20.01 0.65
C VAL A 243 13.79 21.48 0.50
N ASN A 244 13.18 22.08 1.52
CA ASN A 244 12.91 23.51 1.56
C ASN A 244 14.22 24.26 1.84
N ASN A 245 14.63 25.13 0.93
CA ASN A 245 15.71 26.06 1.21
C ASN A 245 15.09 27.24 1.97
N ALA A 246 15.32 27.32 3.27
CA ALA A 246 15.04 28.56 3.99
C ALA A 246 15.85 29.66 3.31
N GLN A 247 15.17 30.71 2.83
CA GLN A 247 15.86 31.90 2.39
C GLN A 247 16.56 32.48 3.62
N ASP A 248 17.89 32.59 3.58
CA ASP A 248 18.66 33.28 4.62
C ASP A 248 18.11 34.72 4.73
N THR A 249 17.32 34.97 5.77
CA THR A 249 16.66 36.27 6.00
C THR A 249 17.59 37.30 6.61
N THR A 250 18.91 37.09 6.55
CA THR A 250 19.90 38.05 7.06
C THR A 250 20.15 39.24 6.14
N THR A 251 19.49 39.32 4.97
CA THR A 251 19.49 40.55 4.15
C THR A 251 18.07 41.08 4.02
N ALA A 252 17.71 42.01 4.90
CA ALA A 252 16.54 42.86 4.74
C ALA A 252 16.73 43.80 3.54
N THR A 253 16.53 43.29 2.33
CA THR A 253 16.22 44.13 1.18
C THR A 253 14.72 44.20 1.04
N THR A 254 14.19 45.37 1.40
CA THR A 254 12.86 45.84 1.01
C THR A 254 12.70 45.72 -0.50
N SER A 255 12.13 44.61 -0.96
CA SER A 255 11.57 44.51 -2.30
C SER A 255 10.26 43.76 -2.21
N THR A 256 9.18 44.53 -2.27
CA THR A 256 7.82 44.06 -2.46
C THR A 256 7.69 43.48 -3.86
N THR A 257 8.11 42.23 -4.04
CA THR A 257 7.71 41.30 -5.10
C THR A 257 8.14 39.91 -4.63
N GLY A 258 7.17 39.02 -4.38
CA GLY A 258 7.38 37.77 -3.66
C GLY A 258 8.47 36.88 -4.28
N ALA A 259 9.64 36.85 -3.63
CA ALA A 259 10.59 35.76 -3.81
C ALA A 259 10.01 34.55 -3.06
N GLY A 260 9.42 33.62 -3.80
CA GLY A 260 8.81 32.41 -3.23
C GLY A 260 9.85 31.52 -2.54
N GLN A 261 9.38 30.66 -1.63
CA GLN A 261 10.20 29.57 -1.11
C GLN A 261 10.79 28.76 -2.28
N PHE A 262 12.10 28.56 -2.27
CA PHE A 262 12.78 27.69 -3.23
C PHE A 262 12.89 26.29 -2.61
N ALA A 263 12.52 25.26 -3.38
CA ALA A 263 12.75 23.87 -3.01
C ALA A 263 13.83 23.26 -3.93
N THR A 264 14.73 22.47 -3.36
CA THR A 264 15.69 21.68 -4.15
C THR A 264 15.13 20.29 -4.36
N LEU A 265 15.02 19.84 -5.62
CA LEU A 265 14.73 18.45 -5.95
C LEU A 265 16.02 17.63 -5.86
N MET A 266 15.97 16.58 -5.05
CA MET A 266 17.02 15.61 -4.84
C MET A 266 16.57 14.27 -5.41
N ALA A 267 17.52 13.46 -5.88
CA ALA A 267 17.24 12.08 -6.29
C ALA A 267 18.42 11.18 -5.91
N PHE A 268 18.10 9.93 -5.57
CA PHE A 268 19.06 8.90 -5.24
C PHE A 268 18.63 7.57 -5.84
N ASN A 269 19.60 6.79 -6.33
CA ASN A 269 19.38 5.46 -6.88
C ASN A 269 20.15 4.45 -6.03
N TRP A 270 19.44 3.45 -5.49
CA TRP A 270 19.99 2.39 -4.64
C TRP A 270 20.45 1.20 -5.48
#